data_AF-A0A6J7T4C7-F1
#
_entry.id   AF-A0A6J7T4C7-F1
#
_cell.length_a   1.000
_cell.length_b   1.000
_cell.length_c   1.000
_cell.angle_alpha   90.00
_cell.angle_beta   90.00
_cell.angle_gamma   90.00
#
_symmetry.space_group_name_H-M   'P 1'
#
loop_
_entity.id
_entity.type
_entity.pdbx_description
1 polymer ?
#
loop_
_entity_poly.entity_id
_entity_poly.type
_entity_poly.pdbx_seq_one_letter_code
_entity_poly.pdbx_strand_id
1 'polypeptide(L)'
;MRGKSGYLHTGHWMKDLVTGQVRSGVAGAEIEFANVSDSEIVAYVASGEPLSVAGGFTHEGKSAAFINRMTGDSPAVGGISLALLRKFALDMSIEWTQLWDL
;
A
#
# COMPACT_ATOMS: atom_id res chain seq x y z
N MET A 1 1.53 -8.73 15.30
CA MET A 1 2.66 -7.96 14.71
C MET A 1 3.27 -6.93 15.67
N ARG A 2 2.75 -6.75 16.90
CA ARG A 2 3.27 -5.77 17.88
C ARG A 2 4.80 -5.79 18.00
N GLY A 3 5.40 -4.60 18.03
CA GLY A 3 6.83 -4.40 18.21
C GLY A 3 7.71 -5.02 17.12
N LYS A 4 7.15 -5.41 15.98
CA LYS A 4 7.85 -6.00 14.85
C LYS A 4 7.61 -5.17 13.59
N SER A 5 8.42 -5.46 12.57
CA SER A 5 8.22 -4.95 11.22
C SER A 5 7.58 -6.00 10.31
N GLY A 6 6.90 -5.55 9.27
CA GLY A 6 6.44 -6.38 8.16
C GLY A 6 6.56 -5.62 6.84
N TYR A 7 6.84 -6.33 5.74
CA TYR A 7 6.90 -5.72 4.41
C TYR A 7 5.61 -6.00 3.66
N LEU A 8 4.98 -4.96 3.11
CA LEU A 8 3.80 -5.08 2.27
C LEU A 8 4.20 -4.92 0.81
N HIS A 9 3.85 -5.92 0.00
CA HIS A 9 4.10 -5.93 -1.44
C HIS A 9 2.80 -5.73 -2.22
N THR A 10 2.87 -4.85 -3.21
CA THR A 10 1.75 -4.53 -4.11
C THR A 10 2.20 -4.70 -5.54
N GLY A 11 1.64 -5.72 -6.19
CA GLY A 11 1.88 -6.03 -7.60
C GLY A 11 1.07 -5.11 -8.51
N HIS A 12 1.72 -4.62 -9.56
CA HIS A 12 1.11 -3.79 -10.59
C HIS A 12 1.31 -4.43 -11.95
N TRP A 13 0.27 -4.35 -12.79
CA TRP A 13 0.31 -4.80 -14.17
C TRP A 13 -0.43 -3.77 -15.03
N MET A 14 0.24 -3.24 -16.04
CA MET A 14 -0.29 -2.25 -16.99
C MET A 14 -0.14 -2.78 -18.41
N LYS A 15 -1.20 -2.65 -19.21
CA LYS A 15 -1.22 -3.00 -20.62
C LYS A 15 -1.74 -1.84 -21.45
N ASP A 16 -0.96 -1.42 -22.43
CA ASP A 16 -1.44 -0.57 -23.51
C ASP A 16 -2.23 -1.43 -24.50
N LEU A 17 -3.50 -1.09 -24.71
CA LEU A 17 -4.41 -1.82 -25.58
C LEU A 17 -4.22 -1.47 -27.07
N VAL A 18 -3.55 -0.37 -27.40
CA VAL A 18 -3.27 0.06 -28.77
C VAL A 18 -2.02 -0.61 -29.30
N THR A 19 -0.90 -0.46 -28.58
CA THR A 19 0.39 -1.04 -29.01
C THR A 19 0.58 -2.49 -28.54
N GLY A 20 -0.22 -2.94 -27.57
CA GLY A 20 -0.09 -4.26 -26.96
C GLY A 20 1.05 -4.37 -25.93
N GLN A 21 1.76 -3.28 -25.64
CA GLN A 21 2.83 -3.26 -24.65
C GLN A 21 2.33 -3.62 -23.25
N VAL A 22 3.16 -4.32 -22.49
CA VAL A 22 2.89 -4.71 -21.10
C VAL A 22 4.06 -4.31 -20.22
N ARG A 23 3.76 -3.81 -19.02
CA ARG A 23 4.72 -3.61 -17.93
C ARG A 23 4.14 -4.17 -16.65
N SER A 24 5.00 -4.77 -15.82
CA SER A 24 4.62 -5.29 -14.52
C SER A 24 5.74 -5.07 -13.52
N GLY A 25 5.40 -4.95 -12.25
CA GLY A 25 6.37 -4.78 -11.19
C GLY A 25 5.73 -4.76 -9.82
N VAL A 26 6.56 -4.69 -8.80
CA VAL A 26 6.14 -4.69 -7.40
C VAL A 26 6.63 -3.40 -6.76
N ALA A 27 5.75 -2.72 -6.06
CA ALA A 27 6.08 -1.67 -5.12
C ALA A 27 5.76 -2.14 -3.71
N GLY A 28 6.32 -1.48 -2.70
CA GLY A 28 6.05 -1.86 -1.32
C GLY A 28 6.73 -0.98 -0.31
N ALA A 29 6.37 -1.20 0.94
CA ALA A 29 6.96 -0.52 2.08
C ALA A 29 7.10 -1.47 3.27
N GLU A 30 8.13 -1.22 4.06
CA GLU A 30 8.26 -1.79 5.39
C GLU A 30 7.44 -0.98 6.38
N ILE A 31 6.68 -1.68 7.22
CA ILE A 31 5.82 -1.11 8.26
C ILE A 31 6.36 -1.55 9.62
N GLU A 32 6.71 -0.60 10.46
CA GLU A 32 7.12 -0.82 11.83
C GLU A 32 5.95 -0.56 12.77
N PHE A 33 5.56 -1.58 13.54
CA PHE A 33 4.45 -1.48 14.48
C PHE A 33 4.92 -1.12 15.89
N ALA A 34 4.12 -0.31 16.57
CA ALA A 34 4.27 -0.03 17.99
C ALA A 34 4.22 -1.33 18.81
N ASN A 35 4.90 -1.32 19.96
CA ASN A 35 4.77 -2.39 20.95
C ASN A 35 3.49 -2.17 21.78
N VAL A 36 2.33 -2.43 21.16
CA VAL A 36 1.01 -2.25 21.78
C VAL A 36 0.76 -3.25 22.91
N SER A 37 0.07 -2.80 23.95
CA SER A 37 -0.37 -3.60 25.08
C SER A 37 -1.48 -4.58 24.70
N ASP A 38 -1.69 -5.61 25.52
CA ASP A 38 -2.80 -6.54 25.33
C ASP A 38 -4.17 -5.85 25.45
N SER A 39 -4.32 -4.86 26.33
CA SER A 39 -5.56 -4.10 26.46
C SER A 39 -5.88 -3.27 25.23
N GLU A 40 -4.87 -2.67 24.58
CA GLU A 40 -5.06 -1.96 23.31
C GLU A 40 -5.47 -2.91 22.19
N ILE A 41 -4.86 -4.11 22.13
CA ILE A 41 -5.24 -5.14 21.15
C ILE A 41 -6.69 -5.56 21.35
N VAL A 42 -7.10 -5.85 22.59
CA VAL A 42 -8.49 -6.25 22.91
C VAL A 42 -9.48 -5.15 22.53
N ALA A 43 -9.19 -3.89 22.88
CA ALA A 43 -10.03 -2.76 22.52
C ALA A 43 -10.13 -2.58 20.99
N TYR A 44 -9.02 -2.77 20.28
CA TYR A 44 -9.00 -2.66 18.84
C TYR A 44 -9.79 -3.78 18.16
N VAL A 45 -9.66 -5.02 18.63
CA VAL A 45 -10.46 -6.17 18.16
C VAL A 45 -11.95 -5.96 18.42
N ALA A 46 -12.32 -5.49 19.61
CA ALA A 46 -13.71 -5.19 19.96
C ALA A 46 -14.33 -4.10 19.06
N SER A 47 -13.50 -3.27 18.43
CA SER A 47 -13.97 -2.25 17.50
C SER A 47 -14.46 -2.79 16.14
N GLY A 48 -14.13 -4.04 15.81
CA GLY A 48 -14.50 -4.69 14.54
C GLY A 48 -13.65 -4.29 13.32
N GLU A 49 -12.91 -3.18 13.37
CA GLU A 49 -12.05 -2.71 12.27
C GLU A 49 -11.07 -3.77 11.76
N PRO A 50 -10.36 -4.56 12.61
CA PRO A 50 -9.37 -5.53 12.13
C PRO A 50 -9.96 -6.61 11.23
N LEU A 51 -11.27 -6.87 11.32
CA LEU A 51 -11.95 -7.90 10.52
C LEU A 51 -12.20 -7.47 9.08
N SER A 52 -12.11 -6.16 8.80
CA SER A 52 -12.41 -5.59 7.49
C SER A 52 -11.16 -5.24 6.67
N VAL A 53 -9.96 -5.47 7.22
CA VAL A 53 -8.70 -5.06 6.61
C VAL A 53 -7.68 -6.19 6.59
N ALA A 54 -6.90 -6.26 5.51
CA ALA A 54 -5.87 -7.28 5.37
C ALA A 54 -4.78 -7.11 6.46
N GLY A 55 -4.38 -8.23 7.07
CA GLY A 55 -3.39 -8.20 8.15
C GLY A 55 -3.89 -7.59 9.46
N GLY A 56 -5.16 -7.18 9.55
CA GLY A 56 -5.75 -6.61 10.76
C GLY A 56 -5.22 -5.23 11.11
N PHE A 57 -4.79 -4.43 10.12
CA PHE A 57 -4.47 -3.01 10.30
C PHE A 57 -4.71 -2.21 9.01
N THR A 58 -4.87 -0.90 9.17
CA THR A 58 -4.90 0.13 8.12
C THR A 58 -4.22 1.41 8.61
N HIS A 59 -3.64 2.17 7.68
CA HIS A 59 -3.03 3.48 7.94
C HIS A 59 -4.05 4.63 7.89
N GLU A 60 -5.32 4.34 7.58
CA GLU A 60 -6.42 5.32 7.49
C GLU A 60 -7.44 5.19 8.63
N GLY A 61 -7.27 4.21 9.53
CA GLY A 61 -8.23 3.86 10.59
C GLY A 61 -7.66 3.95 12.01
N LYS A 62 -8.32 3.29 12.97
CA LYS A 62 -7.92 3.28 14.39
C LYS A 62 -6.54 2.68 14.60
N SER A 63 -6.15 1.67 13.82
CA SER A 63 -4.79 1.10 13.90
C SER A 63 -3.68 2.03 13.42
N ALA A 64 -3.99 3.15 12.75
CA ALA A 64 -2.96 4.07 12.27
C ALA A 64 -2.06 4.58 13.41
N ALA A 65 -2.63 4.76 14.60
CA ALA A 65 -1.90 5.12 15.82
C ALA A 65 -0.91 4.05 16.30
N PHE A 66 -1.02 2.81 15.82
CA PHE A 66 -0.12 1.70 16.16
C PHE A 66 1.00 1.48 15.13
N ILE A 67 1.11 2.36 14.12
CA ILE A 67 2.19 2.35 13.14
C ILE A 67 3.24 3.39 13.57
N ASN A 68 4.45 2.94 13.87
CA ASN A 68 5.55 3.84 14.23
C ASN A 68 6.17 4.50 12.99
N ARG A 69 6.35 3.72 11.92
CA ARG A 69 7.02 4.18 10.70
C ARG A 69 6.61 3.34 9.50
N MET A 70 6.57 4.00 8.34
CA MET A 70 6.44 3.38 7.03
C MET A 70 7.65 3.81 6.19
N THR A 71 8.42 2.84 5.67
CA THR A 71 9.63 3.10 4.88
C THR A 71 9.50 2.45 3.50
N GLY A 72 9.52 3.25 2.44
CA GLY A 72 9.36 2.80 1.06
C GLY A 72 8.22 3.53 0.35
N ASP A 73 7.46 2.81 -0.46
CA ASP A 73 6.31 3.34 -1.19
C ASP A 73 5.04 3.25 -0.33
N SER A 74 4.75 4.28 0.46
CA SER A 74 3.57 4.29 1.34
C SER A 74 2.24 4.15 0.60
N PRO A 75 2.00 4.81 -0.56
CA PRO A 75 0.79 4.55 -1.35
C PRO A 75 0.59 3.07 -1.72
N ALA A 76 1.68 2.33 -1.97
CA ALA A 76 1.59 0.90 -2.25
C ALA A 76 0.94 0.11 -1.11
N VAL A 77 1.04 0.57 0.15
CA VAL A 77 0.37 -0.06 1.31
C VAL A 77 -1.15 0.06 1.23
N GLY A 78 -1.65 1.15 0.63
CA GLY A 78 -3.06 1.31 0.27
C GLY A 78 -3.48 0.49 -0.95
N GLY A 79 -2.56 -0.25 -1.57
CA GLY A 79 -2.83 -1.14 -2.70
C GLY A 79 -2.50 -0.55 -4.07
N ILE A 80 -1.93 0.67 -4.16
CA ILE A 80 -1.54 1.25 -5.45
C ILE A 80 -0.33 2.19 -5.35
N SER A 81 0.66 2.00 -6.23
CA SER A 81 1.82 2.87 -6.41
C SER A 81 1.68 3.69 -7.69
N LEU A 82 1.24 4.94 -7.56
CA LEU A 82 1.19 5.86 -8.69
C LEU A 82 2.59 6.19 -9.23
N ALA A 83 3.62 6.16 -8.38
CA ALA A 83 5.00 6.37 -8.80
C ALA A 83 5.49 5.24 -9.73
N LEU A 84 5.13 3.97 -9.44
CA LEU A 84 5.45 2.85 -10.31
C LEU A 84 4.62 2.88 -11.60
N LEU A 85 3.32 3.15 -11.50
CA LEU A 85 2.46 3.27 -12.69
C LEU A 85 2.92 4.40 -13.62
N ARG A 86 3.37 5.53 -13.07
CA ARG A 86 3.97 6.62 -13.85
C ARG A 86 5.22 6.17 -14.61
N LYS A 87 6.09 5.35 -14.00
CA LYS A 87 7.26 4.79 -14.70
C LYS A 87 6.84 3.89 -15.86
N PHE A 88 5.83 3.03 -15.66
CA PHE A 88 5.31 2.19 -16.73
C PHE A 88 4.74 2.99 -17.89
N ALA A 89 3.98 4.04 -17.61
CA ALA A 89 3.46 4.93 -18.65
C ALA A 89 4.59 5.53 -19.49
N LEU A 90 5.62 6.09 -18.84
CA LEU A 90 6.79 6.65 -19.53
C LEU A 90 7.55 5.59 -20.34
N ASP A 91 7.73 4.38 -19.80
CA ASP A 91 8.36 3.27 -20.52
C ASP A 91 7.54 2.80 -21.74
N MET A 92 6.25 3.11 -21.78
CA MET A 92 5.34 2.87 -22.91
C MET A 92 5.21 4.10 -23.82
N SER A 93 6.01 5.15 -23.60
CA SER A 93 5.94 6.43 -24.33
C SER A 93 4.60 7.17 -24.16
N ILE A 94 3.96 6.99 -23.01
CA ILE A 94 2.75 7.71 -22.60
C ILE A 94 3.15 8.74 -21.53
N GLU A 95 2.89 10.02 -21.79
CA GLU A 95 3.15 11.06 -20.80
C GLU A 95 2.10 10.99 -19.70
N TRP A 96 2.54 10.95 -18.44
CA TRP A 96 1.64 10.79 -17.29
C TRP A 96 0.57 11.88 -17.22
N THR A 97 0.91 13.10 -17.63
CA THR A 97 -0.02 14.25 -17.63
C THR A 97 -1.14 14.11 -18.67
N GLN A 98 -0.97 13.28 -19.70
CA GLN A 98 -2.03 12.98 -20.67
C GLN A 98 -3.18 12.17 -20.04
N LEU A 99 -2.94 11.56 -18.87
CA LEU A 99 -3.92 10.71 -18.19
C LEU A 99 -4.80 11.45 -17.18
N TRP A 100 -4.60 12.76 -16.98
CA TRP A 100 -5.32 13.51 -15.94
C TRP A 100 -6.76 13.83 -16.32
N ASP A 101 -7.04 14.00 -17.61
CA ASP A 101 -8.33 14.45 -18.13
C ASP A 101 -8.96 13.42 -19.09
N LEU A 102 -8.78 12.13 -18.82
CA LEU A 102 -9.41 11.05 -19.57
C LEU A 102 -10.93 10.99 -19.35
#